data_AF-A0A821KX01-F1
#
_entry.id   AF-A0A821KX01-F1
#
_cell.length_a   1.000
_cell.length_b   1.000
_cell.length_c   1.000
_cell.angle_alpha   90.00
_cell.angle_beta   90.00
_cell.angle_gamma   90.00
#
_symmetry.space_group_name_H-M   'P 1'
#
loop_
_entity.id
_entity.type
_entity.pdbx_description
1 polymer ?
#
loop_
_entity_poly.entity_id
_entity_poly.type
_entity_poly.pdbx_seq_one_letter_code
_entity_poly.pdbx_strand_id
1 'polypeptide(L)'
;LNQIFLLVKQYEKEINNIEQRKIELINIMKLFHIPLINYPNLIRIQKEINGLNILFNIYDEFKRNKKLWSNILWTELNINDLIINVDLFIKNFRRLSLDIKTTIVGHTVEQYLTGYLI
;
A
#
# COMPACT_ATOMS: atom_id res chain seq x y z
N LEU A 1 4.22 9.64 8.41
CA LEU A 1 4.34 8.62 7.33
C LEU A 1 5.30 7.49 7.69
N ASN A 2 6.57 7.76 8.04
CA ASN A 2 7.52 6.67 8.40
C ASN A 2 7.06 5.79 9.58
N GLN A 3 6.50 6.38 10.65
CA GLN A 3 5.94 5.62 11.78
C GLN A 3 4.72 4.77 11.37
N ILE A 4 3.86 5.30 10.50
CA ILE A 4 2.67 4.59 10.00
C ILE A 4 3.11 3.38 9.15
N PHE A 5 4.15 3.55 8.33
CA PHE A 5 4.72 2.45 7.56
C PHE A 5 5.28 1.32 8.43
N LEU A 6 6.00 1.65 9.51
CA LEU A 6 6.47 0.65 10.47
C LEU A 6 5.30 -0.09 11.13
N LEU A 7 4.23 0.63 11.46
CA LEU A 7 3.03 0.06 12.05
C LEU A 7 2.30 -0.90 11.08
N VAL A 8 2.19 -0.54 9.80
CA VAL A 8 1.61 -1.44 8.77
C VAL A 8 2.43 -2.74 8.66
N LYS A 9 3.77 -2.63 8.63
CA LYS A 9 4.65 -3.81 8.63
C LYS A 9 4.50 -4.68 9.88
N GLN A 10 4.29 -4.07 11.05
CA GLN A 10 4.02 -4.82 12.27
C GLN A 10 2.68 -5.59 12.15
N TYR A 11 1.62 -4.92 11.70
CA TYR A 11 0.33 -5.56 11.52
C TYR A 11 0.32 -6.67 10.46
N GLU A 12 1.09 -6.54 9.38
CA GLU A 12 1.30 -7.63 8.42
C GLU A 12 1.88 -8.88 9.08
N LYS A 13 2.89 -8.70 9.93
CA LYS A 13 3.53 -9.80 10.63
C LYS A 13 2.54 -10.50 11.55
N GLU A 14 1.74 -9.74 12.29
CA GLU A 14 0.68 -10.28 13.14
C GLU A 14 -0.38 -11.03 12.33
N ILE A 15 -0.82 -10.50 11.19
CA ILE A 15 -1.79 -11.18 10.32
C ILE A 15 -1.24 -12.47 9.74
N ASN A 16 0.02 -12.47 9.33
CA ASN A 16 0.65 -13.70 8.84
C ASN A 16 0.69 -14.77 9.94
N ASN A 17 0.95 -14.39 11.19
CA ASN A 17 0.88 -15.33 12.32
C ASN A 17 -0.54 -15.87 12.53
N ILE A 18 -1.55 -14.99 12.48
CA ILE A 18 -2.97 -15.39 12.59
C ILE A 18 -3.37 -16.33 11.44
N GLU A 19 -2.91 -16.09 10.21
CA GLU A 19 -3.16 -16.95 9.05
C GLU A 19 -2.54 -18.34 9.22
N GLN A 20 -1.31 -18.45 9.75
CA GLN A 20 -0.69 -19.74 10.05
C GLN A 20 -1.53 -20.52 11.06
N ARG A 21 -1.95 -19.87 12.15
CA ARG A 21 -2.83 -20.48 13.16
C ARG A 21 -4.19 -20.88 12.56
N LYS A 22 -4.74 -20.09 11.63
CA LYS A 22 -5.97 -20.44 10.90
C LYS A 22 -5.79 -21.70 10.08
N ILE A 23 -4.66 -21.87 9.39
CA ILE A 23 -4.37 -23.08 8.61
C ILE A 23 -4.30 -24.31 9.53
N GLU A 24 -3.62 -24.20 10.67
CA GLU A 24 -3.57 -25.27 11.68
C GLU A 24 -4.97 -25.65 12.17
N LEU A 25 -5.82 -24.67 12.51
CA LEU A 25 -7.20 -24.89 12.91
C LEU A 25 -8.02 -25.57 11.82
N ILE A 26 -7.89 -25.15 10.56
CA ILE A 26 -8.58 -25.78 9.43
C ILE A 26 -8.16 -27.25 9.28
N ASN A 27 -6.88 -27.57 9.47
CA ASN A 27 -6.38 -28.94 9.41
C ASN A 27 -6.99 -29.79 10.52
N ILE A 28 -7.04 -29.27 11.76
CA ILE A 28 -7.71 -29.92 12.90
C ILE A 28 -9.19 -30.15 12.60
N MET A 29 -9.90 -29.12 12.13
CA MET A 29 -11.33 -29.23 11.82
C MET A 29 -11.60 -30.31 10.77
N LYS A 30 -10.76 -30.43 9.74
CA LYS A 30 -10.84 -31.51 8.75
C LYS A 30 -10.62 -32.88 9.39
N LEU A 31 -9.63 -33.03 10.26
CA LEU A 31 -9.33 -34.30 10.95
C LEU A 31 -10.48 -34.76 11.84
N PHE A 32 -11.15 -33.83 12.52
CA PHE A 32 -12.26 -34.13 13.43
C PHE A 32 -13.64 -34.07 12.75
N HIS A 33 -13.70 -33.93 11.41
CA HIS A 33 -14.95 -33.78 10.64
C HIS A 33 -15.86 -32.64 11.14
N ILE A 34 -15.26 -31.57 11.66
CA ILE A 34 -15.96 -30.37 12.12
C ILE A 34 -16.25 -29.46 10.92
N PRO A 35 -17.47 -28.90 10.80
CA PRO A 35 -17.80 -27.99 9.70
C PRO A 35 -16.90 -26.75 9.72
N LEU A 36 -16.39 -26.35 8.55
CA LEU A 36 -15.49 -25.21 8.40
C LEU A 36 -16.18 -23.89 8.78
N ILE A 37 -15.46 -23.05 9.50
CA ILE A 37 -15.91 -21.71 9.91
C ILE A 37 -15.25 -20.69 8.98
N ASN A 38 -16.04 -19.74 8.49
CA ASN A 38 -15.55 -18.63 7.69
C ASN A 38 -15.10 -17.46 8.59
N TYR A 39 -14.00 -16.81 8.21
CA TYR A 39 -13.43 -15.67 8.93
C TYR A 39 -13.53 -14.38 8.10
N PRO A 40 -14.74 -13.82 7.87
CA PRO A 40 -14.92 -12.68 6.97
C PRO A 40 -14.17 -11.43 7.42
N ASN A 41 -14.04 -11.20 8.73
CA ASN A 41 -13.29 -10.07 9.28
C ASN A 41 -11.79 -10.17 8.96
N LEU A 42 -11.21 -11.38 9.02
CA LEU A 42 -9.80 -11.59 8.69
C LEU A 42 -9.54 -11.33 7.20
N ILE A 43 -10.45 -11.79 6.34
CA ILE A 43 -10.41 -11.50 4.90
C ILE A 43 -10.47 -9.99 4.63
N ARG A 44 -11.35 -9.27 5.35
CA ARG A 44 -11.46 -7.80 5.23
C ARG A 44 -10.17 -7.10 5.63
N ILE A 45 -9.65 -7.41 6.82
CA ILE A 45 -8.42 -6.80 7.34
C ILE A 45 -7.24 -7.07 6.39
N GLN A 46 -7.15 -8.27 5.83
CA GLN A 46 -6.08 -8.60 4.89
C GLN A 46 -6.17 -7.78 3.59
N LYS A 47 -7.39 -7.52 3.09
CA LYS A 47 -7.59 -6.62 1.95
C LYS A 47 -7.17 -5.18 2.28
N GLU A 48 -7.53 -4.68 3.45
CA GLU A 48 -7.18 -3.33 3.90
C GLU A 48 -5.65 -3.15 3.98
N ILE A 49 -4.94 -4.09 4.62
CA ILE A 49 -3.48 -4.02 4.74
C ILE A 49 -2.76 -4.17 3.40
N ASN A 50 -3.24 -5.06 2.53
CA ASN A 50 -2.71 -5.14 1.17
C ASN A 50 -2.89 -3.84 0.39
N GLY A 51 -4.05 -3.18 0.55
CA GLY A 51 -4.31 -1.87 -0.06
C GLY A 51 -3.38 -0.78 0.46
N LEU A 52 -3.17 -0.73 1.79
CA LEU A 52 -2.22 0.20 2.42
C LEU A 52 -0.79 -0.04 1.95
N ASN A 53 -0.37 -1.29 1.72
CA ASN A 53 0.95 -1.59 1.21
C ASN A 53 1.19 -1.07 -0.20
N ILE A 54 0.23 -1.25 -1.10
CA ILE A 54 0.35 -0.73 -2.45
C ILE A 54 0.44 0.81 -2.39
N LEU A 55 -0.36 1.46 -1.54
CA LEU A 55 -0.30 2.90 -1.31
C LEU A 55 1.09 3.35 -0.82
N PHE A 56 1.65 2.67 0.18
CA PHE A 56 2.97 3.02 0.71
C PHE A 56 4.09 2.78 -0.29
N ASN A 57 4.01 1.74 -1.12
CA ASN A 57 4.97 1.49 -2.18
C ASN A 57 5.00 2.62 -3.21
N ILE A 58 3.81 3.08 -3.65
CA ILE A 58 3.69 4.25 -4.56
C ILE A 58 4.33 5.49 -3.93
N TYR A 59 4.05 5.75 -2.65
CA TYR A 59 4.63 6.89 -1.94
C TYR A 59 6.16 6.82 -1.85
N ASP A 60 6.70 5.67 -1.48
CA ASP A 60 8.13 5.49 -1.27
C ASP A 60 8.92 5.53 -2.59
N GLU A 61 8.34 4.94 -3.65
CA GLU A 61 8.89 5.02 -5.00
C GLU A 61 8.90 6.47 -5.53
N PHE A 62 7.80 7.20 -5.39
CA PHE A 62 7.75 8.61 -5.76
C PHE A 62 8.77 9.45 -4.97
N LYS A 63 8.89 9.19 -3.66
CA LYS A 63 9.88 9.86 -2.80
C LYS A 63 11.32 9.59 -3.24
N ARG A 64 11.65 8.34 -3.62
CA ARG A 64 12.97 7.99 -4.17
C ARG A 64 13.24 8.68 -5.49
N ASN A 65 12.30 8.61 -6.43
CA ASN A 65 12.43 9.26 -7.74
C ASN A 65 12.61 10.77 -7.60
N LYS A 66 11.85 11.41 -6.70
CA LYS A 66 12.04 12.82 -6.37
C LYS A 66 13.46 13.15 -5.92
N LYS A 67 14.05 12.32 -5.05
CA LYS A 67 15.43 12.50 -4.60
C LYS A 67 16.44 12.30 -5.74
N LEU A 68 16.15 11.39 -6.67
CA LEU A 68 16.98 11.21 -7.86
C LEU A 68 16.90 12.43 -8.75
N TRP A 69 15.70 12.90 -9.08
CA TRP A 69 15.48 14.07 -9.93
C TRP A 69 16.08 15.34 -9.34
N SER A 70 16.03 15.52 -8.02
CA SER A 70 16.68 16.67 -7.37
C SER A 70 18.20 16.67 -7.47
N ASN A 71 18.80 15.53 -7.81
CA ASN A 71 20.25 15.38 -7.97
C ASN A 71 20.69 15.46 -9.45
N ILE A 72 19.76 15.46 -10.40
CA ILE A 72 20.07 15.60 -11.84
C ILE A 72 20.25 17.10 -12.15
N LEU A 73 21.29 17.43 -12.92
CA LEU A 73 21.53 18.81 -13.36
C LEU A 73 20.38 19.28 -14.28
N TRP A 74 20.00 20.55 -14.18
CA TRP A 74 18.94 21.13 -15.02
C TRP A 74 19.19 20.97 -16.52
N THR A 75 20.45 20.98 -16.94
CA THR A 75 20.85 20.77 -18.34
C THR A 75 20.65 19.34 -18.84
N GLU A 76 20.60 18.38 -17.93
CA GLU A 76 20.47 16.93 -18.20
C GLU A 76 19.05 16.43 -17.91
N LEU A 77 18.23 17.23 -17.21
CA LEU A 77 16.88 16.85 -16.82
C LEU A 77 15.90 17.06 -17.98
N ASN A 78 15.31 15.97 -18.46
CA ASN A 78 14.18 16.05 -19.38
C ASN A 78 12.88 16.34 -18.60
N ILE A 79 12.38 17.58 -18.72
CA ILE A 79 11.16 18.04 -18.05
C ILE A 79 9.91 17.28 -18.54
N ASN A 80 9.85 16.90 -19.81
CA ASN A 80 8.70 16.17 -20.36
C ASN A 80 8.62 14.77 -19.74
N ASP A 81 9.77 14.09 -19.60
CA ASP A 81 9.82 12.78 -18.95
C ASP A 81 9.44 12.90 -17.46
N LEU A 82 9.85 13.97 -16.78
CA LEU A 82 9.47 14.23 -15.40
C LEU A 82 7.95 14.32 -15.24
N ILE A 83 7.29 15.13 -16.08
CA ILE A 83 5.83 15.30 -16.07
C ILE A 83 5.12 13.97 -16.33
N ILE A 84 5.55 13.22 -17.35
CA ILE A 84 4.99 11.90 -17.68
C ILE A 84 5.12 10.94 -16.50
N ASN A 85 6.28 10.90 -15.85
CA ASN A 85 6.52 10.05 -14.69
C ASN A 85 5.60 10.43 -13.52
N VAL A 86 5.48 11.72 -13.20
CA VAL A 86 4.56 12.21 -12.15
C VAL A 86 3.11 11.82 -12.46
N ASP A 87 2.67 12.00 -13.70
CA ASP A 87 1.33 11.60 -14.15
C ASP A 87 1.08 10.09 -14.01
N LEU A 88 2.10 9.26 -14.25
CA LEU A 88 2.00 7.81 -14.06
C LEU A 88 1.78 7.47 -12.57
N PHE A 89 2.47 8.14 -11.64
CA PHE A 89 2.24 7.94 -10.21
C PHE A 89 0.83 8.34 -9.80
N ILE A 90 0.30 9.45 -10.31
CA ILE A 90 -1.08 9.89 -10.05
C ILE A 90 -2.08 8.88 -10.62
N LYS A 91 -1.85 8.38 -11.84
CA LYS A 91 -2.69 7.33 -12.44
C LYS A 91 -2.67 6.04 -11.62
N ASN A 92 -1.50 5.61 -11.15
CA ASN A 92 -1.36 4.42 -10.31
C ASN A 92 -2.09 4.59 -8.97
N PHE A 93 -1.99 5.77 -8.35
CA PHE A 93 -2.76 6.09 -7.14
C PHE A 93 -4.28 6.06 -7.42
N ARG A 94 -4.76 6.63 -8.53
CA ARG A 94 -6.19 6.64 -8.87
C ARG A 94 -6.78 5.24 -9.07
N ARG A 95 -5.97 4.27 -9.50
CA ARG A 95 -6.36 2.86 -9.66
C ARG A 95 -6.55 2.10 -8.33
N LEU A 96 -6.11 2.67 -7.20
CA LEU A 96 -6.37 2.09 -5.88
C LEU A 96 -7.88 2.08 -5.58
N SER A 97 -8.30 1.14 -4.72
CA SER A 97 -9.68 1.04 -4.28
C SER A 97 -10.12 2.33 -3.58
N LEU A 98 -11.43 2.63 -3.67
CA LEU A 98 -11.99 3.81 -3.04
C LEU A 98 -11.75 3.79 -1.53
N ASP A 99 -11.91 2.63 -0.89
CA ASP A 99 -11.73 2.42 0.56
C ASP A 99 -10.34 2.82 1.06
N ILE A 100 -9.30 2.70 0.23
CA ILE A 100 -7.94 3.10 0.59
C ILE A 100 -7.72 4.59 0.34
N LYS A 101 -8.26 5.11 -0.77
CA LYS A 101 -8.12 6.52 -1.13
C LYS A 101 -8.83 7.46 -0.14
N THR A 102 -9.98 7.05 0.39
CA THR A 102 -10.76 7.83 1.36
C THR A 102 -10.17 7.85 2.77
N THR A 103 -9.16 7.03 3.04
CA THR A 103 -8.45 7.09 4.32
C THR A 103 -7.67 8.40 4.43
N ILE A 104 -7.43 8.85 5.67
CA ILE A 104 -6.62 10.04 5.94
C ILE A 104 -5.23 9.92 5.29
N VAL A 105 -4.64 8.73 5.32
CA VAL A 105 -3.34 8.45 4.70
C VAL A 105 -3.43 8.50 3.18
N GLY A 106 -4.49 7.94 2.59
CA GLY A 106 -4.79 8.03 1.16
C GLY A 106 -4.86 9.47 0.68
N HIS A 107 -5.67 10.30 1.34
CA HIS A 107 -5.76 11.73 1.03
C HIS A 107 -4.44 12.47 1.21
N THR A 108 -3.68 12.16 2.27
CA THR A 108 -2.35 12.79 2.49
C THR A 108 -1.38 12.45 1.36
N VAL A 109 -1.37 11.19 0.89
CA VAL A 109 -0.52 10.76 -0.23
C VAL A 109 -1.00 11.39 -1.54
N GLU A 110 -2.30 11.49 -1.77
CA GLU A 110 -2.87 12.17 -2.93
C GLU A 110 -2.44 13.63 -3.00
N GLN A 111 -2.55 14.36 -1.90
CA GLN A 111 -2.07 15.74 -1.79
C GLN A 111 -0.56 15.84 -2.01
N TYR A 112 0.21 14.89 -1.49
CA TYR A 112 1.66 14.86 -1.70
C TYR A 112 2.04 14.63 -3.17
N LEU A 113 1.27 13.84 -3.92
CA LEU A 113 1.48 13.59 -5.35
C LEU A 113 0.99 14.76 -6.22
N THR A 114 -0.16 15.35 -5.88
CA THR A 114 -0.81 16.40 -6.69
C THR A 114 -0.33 17.82 -6.38
N GLY A 115 0.19 18.08 -5.17
CA GLY A 115 0.73 19.38 -4.77
C GLY A 115 1.96 19.85 -5.57
N TYR A 116 2.39 19.09 -6.57
CA TYR A 116 3.44 19.45 -7.54
C TYR A 116 2.90 19.93 -8.89
N LEU A 117 1.57 19.88 -9.12
CA LEU A 117 0.91 20.35 -10.34
C LEU A 117 0.38 21.81 -10.24
N ILE A 118 0.67 22.51 -9.13
CA ILE A 118 0.31 23.91 -8.86
C ILE A 118 1.57 24.62 -8.38
#